data_AF-A0A7C5T2X6-F1
#
_entry.id   AF-A0A7C5T2X6-F1
#
_cell.length_a   1.000
_cell.length_b   1.000
_cell.length_c   1.000
_cell.angle_alpha   90.00
_cell.angle_beta   90.00
_cell.angle_gamma   90.00
#
_symmetry.space_group_name_H-M   'P 1'
#
loop_
_entity.id
_entity.type
_entity.pdbx_description
1 polymer ?
#
loop_
_entity_poly.entity_id
_entity_poly.type
_entity_poly.pdbx_seq_one_letter_code
_entity_poly.pdbx_strand_id
1 'polypeptide(L)'
;MNRDRAVGLGLLVGSVAVAVVYTWLTLLTEYWKVMLQLTAVVAVVGVCAIVGWIGYTLATTPPPKPIEEIEREIEEELRKLEQESRSAEQAQGSPRT
;
A
#
# COMPACT_ATOMS: atom_id res chain seq x y z
N MET A 1 16.21 -8.41 -19.40
CA MET A 1 15.23 -7.81 -20.34
C MET A 1 14.11 -8.76 -20.82
N ASN A 2 14.10 -10.07 -20.51
CA ASN A 2 12.98 -10.98 -20.84
C ASN A 2 12.03 -11.27 -19.67
N ARG A 3 12.45 -10.99 -18.43
CA ARG A 3 11.66 -11.28 -17.22
C ARG A 3 10.44 -10.38 -17.11
N ASP A 4 10.62 -9.11 -17.45
CA ASP A 4 9.54 -8.11 -17.45
C ASP A 4 8.49 -8.41 -18.53
N ARG A 5 8.93 -8.92 -19.69
CA ARG A 5 8.03 -9.39 -20.77
C ARG A 5 7.27 -10.66 -20.39
N ALA A 6 7.91 -11.60 -19.69
CA ALA A 6 7.26 -12.82 -19.23
C ALA A 6 6.18 -12.52 -18.17
N VAL A 7 6.47 -11.61 -17.24
CA VAL A 7 5.48 -11.14 -16.25
C VAL A 7 4.34 -10.40 -16.93
N GLY A 8 4.65 -9.50 -17.88
CA GLY A 8 3.64 -8.79 -18.66
C GLY A 8 2.75 -9.73 -19.47
N LEU A 9 3.32 -10.74 -20.14
CA LEU A 9 2.55 -11.74 -20.88
C LEU A 9 1.74 -12.64 -19.96
N GLY A 10 2.28 -13.02 -18.81
CA GLY A 10 1.57 -13.79 -17.80
C GLY A 10 0.36 -13.05 -17.24
N LEU A 11 0.52 -11.74 -16.95
CA LEU A 11 -0.58 -10.87 -16.56
C LEU A 11 -1.62 -10.72 -17.68
N LEU A 12 -1.17 -10.54 -18.93
CA LEU A 12 -2.09 -10.42 -20.07
C LEU A 12 -2.91 -11.70 -20.24
N VAL A 13 -2.27 -12.87 -20.34
CA VAL A 13 -2.95 -14.15 -20.51
C VAL A 13 -3.83 -14.47 -19.31
N GLY A 14 -3.36 -14.21 -18.09
CA GLY A 14 -4.14 -14.39 -16.86
C GLY A 14 -5.38 -13.52 -16.85
N SER A 15 -5.25 -12.23 -17.18
CA SER A 15 -6.39 -11.30 -17.23
C SER A 15 -7.42 -11.68 -18.30
N VAL A 16 -6.96 -12.09 -19.49
CA VAL A 16 -7.84 -12.55 -20.58
C VAL A 16 -8.54 -13.85 -20.18
N ALA A 17 -7.84 -14.81 -19.57
CA ALA A 17 -8.43 -16.06 -19.11
C ALA A 17 -9.51 -15.81 -18.05
N VAL A 18 -9.23 -14.97 -17.06
CA VAL A 18 -10.21 -14.59 -16.03
C VAL A 18 -11.43 -13.90 -16.65
N ALA A 19 -11.23 -12.98 -17.60
CA ALA A 19 -12.32 -12.32 -18.30
C ALA A 19 -13.20 -13.32 -19.07
N VAL A 20 -12.60 -14.24 -19.84
CA VAL A 20 -13.33 -15.26 -20.61
C VAL A 20 -14.12 -16.18 -19.68
N VAL A 21 -13.52 -16.67 -18.59
CA VAL A 21 -14.20 -17.53 -17.61
C VAL A 21 -15.34 -16.77 -16.94
N TYR A 22 -15.12 -15.55 -16.50
CA TYR A 22 -16.15 -14.72 -15.86
C TYR A 22 -17.32 -14.43 -16.80
N THR A 23 -17.03 -14.05 -18.06
CA THR A 23 -18.05 -13.81 -19.08
C THR A 23 -18.80 -15.09 -19.43
N TRP A 24 -18.13 -16.23 -19.54
CA TRP A 24 -18.78 -17.53 -19.78
C TRP A 24 -19.73 -17.92 -18.65
N LEU A 25 -19.27 -17.85 -17.39
CA LEU A 25 -20.09 -18.16 -16.21
C LEU A 25 -21.29 -17.22 -16.12
N THR A 26 -21.10 -15.94 -16.44
CA THR A 26 -22.16 -14.93 -16.32
C THR A 26 -23.15 -14.97 -17.48
N LEU A 27 -22.74 -15.30 -18.71
CA LEU A 27 -23.63 -15.27 -19.88
C LEU A 27 -24.32 -16.62 -20.16
N LEU A 28 -23.66 -17.76 -19.90
CA LEU A 28 -24.20 -19.08 -20.27
C LEU A 28 -24.84 -19.85 -19.13
N THR A 29 -24.78 -19.33 -17.89
CA THR A 29 -25.31 -20.03 -16.71
C THR A 29 -26.53 -19.29 -16.15
N GLU A 30 -27.53 -20.04 -15.70
CA GLU A 30 -28.78 -19.49 -15.15
C GLU A 30 -28.56 -18.65 -13.86
N TYR A 31 -27.40 -18.82 -13.21
CA TYR A 31 -26.97 -18.07 -12.04
C TYR A 31 -26.44 -16.65 -12.32
N TRP A 32 -26.61 -16.14 -13.55
CA TRP A 32 -26.11 -14.81 -13.96
C TRP A 32 -26.52 -13.68 -13.01
N LYS A 33 -27.77 -13.69 -12.55
CA LYS A 33 -28.30 -12.70 -11.58
C LYS A 33 -27.54 -12.73 -10.27
N VAL A 34 -27.27 -13.92 -9.74
CA VAL A 34 -26.57 -14.09 -8.46
C VAL A 34 -25.10 -13.65 -8.59
N MET A 35 -24.43 -13.97 -9.69
CA MET A 35 -23.02 -13.57 -9.91
C MET A 35 -22.87 -12.06 -10.12
N LEU A 36 -23.75 -11.44 -10.89
CA LEU A 36 -23.76 -9.98 -11.04
C LEU A 36 -24.06 -9.29 -9.72
N GLN A 37 -25.04 -9.77 -8.96
CA GLN A 37 -25.36 -9.21 -7.65
C GLN A 37 -24.19 -9.36 -6.68
N LEU A 38 -23.51 -10.52 -6.67
CA LEU A 38 -22.34 -10.75 -5.83
C LEU A 38 -21.20 -9.76 -6.16
N THR A 39 -20.87 -9.61 -7.45
CA THR A 39 -19.82 -8.67 -7.86
C THR A 39 -20.19 -7.21 -7.58
N ALA A 40 -21.46 -6.83 -7.76
CA ALA A 40 -21.95 -5.52 -7.38
C ALA A 40 -21.85 -5.27 -5.86
N VAL A 41 -22.22 -6.26 -5.04
CA VAL A 41 -22.08 -6.18 -3.58
C VAL A 41 -20.61 -6.05 -3.18
N VAL A 42 -19.72 -6.85 -3.77
CA VAL A 42 -18.27 -6.76 -3.48
C VAL A 42 -17.72 -5.40 -3.87
N ALA A 43 -18.12 -4.84 -5.03
CA ALA A 43 -17.71 -3.50 -5.44
C ALA A 43 -18.20 -2.43 -4.47
N VAL A 44 -19.47 -2.47 -4.07
CA VAL A 44 -20.06 -1.52 -3.11
C VAL A 44 -19.40 -1.65 -1.74
N VAL A 45 -19.22 -2.87 -1.23
CA VAL A 45 -18.53 -3.14 0.04
C VAL A 45 -17.08 -2.64 -0.01
N GLY A 46 -16.38 -2.82 -1.13
CA GLY A 46 -15.03 -2.30 -1.32
C GLY A 46 -14.96 -0.78 -1.20
N VAL A 47 -15.87 -0.06 -1.88
CA VAL A 47 -15.97 1.40 -1.79
C VAL A 47 -16.35 1.84 -0.38
N CYS A 48 -17.37 1.22 0.23
CA CYS A 48 -17.80 1.52 1.58
C CYS A 48 -16.72 1.21 2.62
N ALA A 49 -15.89 0.18 2.43
CA ALA A 49 -14.78 -0.13 3.30
C ALA A 49 -13.70 0.96 3.25
N ILE A 50 -13.40 1.51 2.06
CA ILE A 50 -12.46 2.62 1.92
C ILE A 50 -13.02 3.88 2.62
N VAL A 51 -14.27 4.24 2.33
CA VAL A 51 -14.91 5.42 2.94
C VAL A 51 -15.04 5.25 4.45
N GLY A 52 -15.42 4.06 4.91
CA GLY A 52 -15.52 3.72 6.31
C GLY A 52 -14.17 3.75 7.03
N TRP A 53 -13.10 3.29 6.38
CA TRP A 53 -11.73 3.39 6.91
C TRP A 53 -11.28 4.84 7.01
N ILE A 54 -11.51 5.65 5.97
CA ILE A 54 -11.20 7.10 6.01
C ILE A 54 -12.00 7.78 7.13
N GLY A 55 -13.30 7.54 7.20
CA GLY A 55 -14.16 8.07 8.26
C GLY A 55 -13.71 7.62 9.66
N TYR A 56 -13.28 6.37 9.80
CA TYR A 56 -12.71 5.83 11.03
C TYR A 56 -11.43 6.58 11.41
N THR A 57 -10.50 6.77 10.48
CA THR A 57 -9.27 7.55 10.75
C THR A 57 -9.60 8.99 11.14
N LEU A 58 -10.47 9.70 10.41
CA LEU A 58 -10.86 11.08 10.77
C LEU A 58 -11.56 11.19 12.13
N ALA A 59 -12.39 10.21 12.49
CA ALA A 59 -13.08 10.19 13.78
C ALA A 59 -12.14 9.85 14.95
N THR A 60 -11.06 9.10 14.68
CA THR A 60 -10.13 8.60 15.71
C THR A 60 -8.79 9.33 15.74
N THR A 61 -8.49 10.16 14.75
CA THR A 61 -7.35 11.06 14.78
C THR A 61 -7.79 12.40 15.39
N PRO A 62 -7.39 12.71 16.63
CA PRO A 62 -7.46 14.08 17.12
C PRO A 62 -6.65 14.99 16.18
N PRO A 63 -7.08 16.26 16.03
CA PRO A 63 -6.51 17.19 15.08
C PRO A 63 -4.97 17.17 15.15
N PRO A 64 -4.30 17.16 13.98
CA PRO A 64 -2.85 17.04 13.90
C PRO A 64 -2.21 18.07 14.82
N LYS A 65 -1.31 17.60 15.71
CA LYS A 65 -0.55 18.50 16.59
C LYS A 65 0.20 19.53 15.74
N PRO A 66 0.40 20.76 16.27
CA PRO A 66 1.09 21.82 15.54
C PRO A 66 2.42 21.34 14.97
N ILE A 67 2.66 21.63 13.69
CA ILE A 67 3.81 21.13 12.92
C ILE A 67 5.16 21.47 13.59
N GLU A 68 5.21 22.53 14.37
CA GLU A 68 6.39 23.00 15.10
C GLU A 68 6.93 22.01 16.14
N GLU A 69 6.08 21.24 16.84
CA GLU A 69 6.55 20.25 17.82
C GLU A 69 7.17 19.02 17.13
N ILE A 70 6.60 18.61 15.99
CA ILE A 70 7.06 17.47 15.21
C ILE A 70 8.40 17.79 14.53
N GLU A 71 8.56 19.01 14.00
CA GLU A 71 9.81 19.46 13.38
C GLU A 71 10.95 19.54 14.41
N ARG A 72 10.66 19.96 15.64
CA ARG A 72 11.65 19.99 16.73
C ARG A 72 12.07 18.61 17.22
N GLU A 73 11.13 17.67 17.40
CA GLU A 73 11.48 16.29 17.78
C GLU A 73 12.32 15.60 16.69
N ILE A 74 11.97 15.79 15.41
CA ILE A 74 12.73 15.22 14.29
C ILE A 74 14.13 15.83 14.18
N GLU A 75 14.28 17.14 14.38
CA GLU A 75 15.59 17.80 14.33
C GLU A 75 16.48 17.41 15.53
N GLU A 76 15.91 17.20 16.72
CA GLU A 76 16.64 16.67 17.88
C GLU A 76 17.09 15.22 17.68
N GLU A 77 16.23 14.34 17.14
CA GLU A 77 16.59 12.96 16.79
C GLU A 77 17.71 12.94 15.73
N LEU A 78 17.58 13.76 14.67
CA LEU A 78 18.58 13.82 13.60
C LEU A 78 19.94 14.33 14.10
N ARG A 79 19.94 15.31 15.00
CA ARG A 79 21.16 15.80 15.67
C ARG A 79 21.82 14.74 16.54
N LYS A 80 21.04 13.95 17.29
CA LYS A 80 21.58 12.84 18.09
C LYS A 80 22.21 11.77 17.20
N LEU A 81 21.52 11.37 16.13
CA LEU A 81 22.05 10.42 15.15
C LEU A 81 23.35 10.93 14.49
N GLU A 82 23.43 12.22 14.15
CA GLU A 82 24.64 12.81 13.57
C GLU A 82 25.79 12.91 14.58
N GLN A 83 25.49 13.20 15.85
CA GLN A 83 26.49 13.17 16.93
C GLN A 83 26.99 11.75 17.19
N GLU A 84 26.11 10.76 17.17
CA GLU A 84 26.45 9.35 17.36
C GLU A 84 27.26 8.81 16.17
N SER A 85 26.91 9.18 14.94
CA SER A 85 27.66 8.82 13.74
C SER A 85 29.04 9.47 13.71
N ARG A 86 29.16 10.77 14.03
CA ARG A 86 30.46 11.45 14.14
C ARG A 86 31.33 10.86 15.26
N SER A 87 30.72 10.47 16.38
CA SER A 87 31.42 9.82 17.49
C SER A 87 31.90 8.41 17.12
N ALA A 88 31.09 7.65 16.37
CA ALA A 88 31.46 6.35 15.83
C ALA A 88 32.58 6.44 14.77
N GLU A 89 32.54 7.47 13.93
CA GLU A 89 33.55 7.73 12.88
C GLU A 89 34.89 8.19 13.50
N GLN A 90 34.86 9.02 14.55
CA GLN A 90 36.05 9.39 15.33
C GLN A 90 36.63 8.22 16.14
N ALA A 91 35.78 7.32 16.66
CA ALA A 91 36.23 6.10 17.34
C ALA A 91 36.86 5.07 16.37
N GLN A 92 36.42 5.03 15.11
CA GLN A 92 36.98 4.16 14.06
C GLN A 92 38.18 4.78 13.31
N GLY A 93 38.36 6.10 13.35
CA GLY A 93 39.46 6.82 12.70
C GLY A 93 40.76 6.94 13.53
N SER A 94 40.81 6.41 14.76
CA SER A 94 42.05 6.38 15.55
C SER A 94 42.99 5.29 15.02
N PRO A 95 44.17 5.63 14.47
CA PRO A 95 45.04 4.67 13.80
C PRO A 95 45.62 3.66 14.80
N ARG A 96 45.31 2.37 14.62
CA ARG A 96 46.26 1.33 15.03
C ARG A 96 47.35 1.28 13.96
N THR A 97 48.53 1.77 14.36
CA THR A 97 49.88 1.56 13.79
C THR A 97 50.16 2.02 12.37
#